data_AF-A0A2P5HV75-F1
#
_entry.id   AF-A0A2P5HV75-F1
#
_cell.length_a   1.000
_cell.length_b   1.000
_cell.length_c   1.000
_cell.angle_alpha   90.00
_cell.angle_beta   90.00
_cell.angle_gamma   90.00
#
_symmetry.space_group_name_H-M   'P 1'
#
loop_
_entity.id
_entity.type
_entity.pdbx_description
1 polymer ?
#
loop_
_entity_poly.entity_id
_entity_poly.type
_entity_poly.pdbx_seq_one_letter_code
_entity_poly.pdbx_strand_id
1 'polypeptide(L)'
;MRHSLLIIPTSLALLSEVGAIRICGNSTGTSTYPWRVSDARYDSAGSSTSDGSAIVAVSMVSANRSYGTFFECVASWPEAWQGFENGGDNIIWSDCIWAGNGFTDDTTVSFAMDWAKHSMYVSHTFACSDAQGADGLATGMVPLDINCVTTEDGSQACTLASKASIEFTTKGGRTPQEPDTGCPSSVDAYQSWQLEAWKRQYELPPGSSLSDPPKGDTGPSFVLRNMRNRGTDLFNCTSTGEVENEKFTGSCTAADGASTNTADFMFDRELNMLTIRQQWHCDGSSFDAVGVGYVQATCDRRGDLLTCTTGPIWIGTKTL
;
A
#
# COMPACT_ATOMS: atom_id res chain seq x y z
N MET A 1 1.39 -68.96 -6.04
CA MET A 1 0.71 -67.88 -5.32
C MET A 1 1.45 -66.59 -5.64
N ARG A 2 0.82 -65.67 -6.38
CA ARG A 2 1.39 -64.34 -6.69
C ARG A 2 1.07 -63.41 -5.52
N HIS A 3 2.08 -62.81 -4.90
CA HIS A 3 1.88 -61.74 -3.93
C HIS A 3 2.07 -60.41 -4.66
N SER A 4 0.95 -59.74 -4.92
CA SER A 4 0.92 -58.36 -5.38
C SER A 4 1.26 -57.46 -4.19
N LEU A 5 2.41 -56.80 -4.23
CA LEU A 5 2.72 -55.68 -3.36
C LEU A 5 2.04 -54.43 -3.92
N LEU A 6 1.03 -53.94 -3.20
CA LEU A 6 0.46 -52.61 -3.38
C LEU A 6 1.52 -51.58 -2.98
N ILE A 7 2.03 -50.84 -3.95
CA ILE A 7 2.81 -49.62 -3.72
C ILE A 7 1.79 -48.50 -3.50
N ILE A 8 1.65 -48.06 -2.26
CA ILE A 8 0.91 -46.83 -1.93
C ILE A 8 1.88 -45.67 -2.22
N PRO A 9 1.61 -44.78 -3.18
CA PRO A 9 2.42 -43.58 -3.35
C PRO A 9 2.13 -42.68 -2.15
N THR A 10 3.09 -42.56 -1.25
CA THR A 10 3.10 -41.50 -0.25
C THR A 10 3.35 -40.20 -1.01
N SER A 11 2.29 -39.42 -1.20
CA SER A 11 2.37 -38.05 -1.68
C SER A 11 3.25 -37.27 -0.72
N LEU A 12 4.52 -37.06 -1.11
CA LEU A 12 5.36 -36.04 -0.48
C LEU A 12 4.66 -34.71 -0.76
N ALA A 13 3.95 -34.18 0.23
CA ALA A 13 3.60 -32.78 0.23
C ALA A 13 4.92 -32.01 0.29
N LEU A 14 5.36 -31.50 -0.86
CA LEU A 14 6.32 -30.42 -0.94
C LEU A 14 5.67 -29.24 -0.20
N LEU A 15 5.94 -29.13 1.10
CA LEU A 15 5.89 -27.86 1.79
C LEU A 15 6.86 -26.98 1.01
N SER A 16 6.32 -26.02 0.27
CA SER A 16 7.11 -24.95 -0.29
C SER A 16 7.80 -24.27 0.89
N GLU A 17 9.09 -24.54 1.09
CA GLU A 17 9.92 -23.68 1.94
C GLU A 17 9.82 -22.28 1.35
N VAL A 18 9.06 -21.41 2.01
CA VAL A 18 9.06 -19.98 1.73
C VAL A 18 10.49 -19.54 2.06
N GLY A 19 11.31 -19.38 1.02
CA GLY A 19 12.71 -19.02 1.18
C GLY A 19 12.79 -17.71 1.96
N ALA A 20 13.27 -17.78 3.19
CA ALA A 20 13.66 -16.67 4.02
C ALA A 20 14.59 -15.70 3.27
N ILE A 21 14.19 -14.43 3.08
CA ILE A 21 14.94 -13.51 2.19
C ILE A 21 15.74 -12.45 2.95
N ARG A 22 15.22 -11.90 4.05
CA ARG A 22 15.91 -10.87 4.84
C ARG A 22 15.85 -11.14 6.35
N ILE A 23 16.90 -10.73 7.08
CA ILE A 23 16.93 -10.78 8.55
C ILE A 23 15.78 -9.93 9.09
N CYS A 24 15.00 -10.48 10.03
CA CYS A 24 13.90 -9.79 10.69
C CYS A 24 14.39 -8.50 11.38
N GLY A 25 13.50 -7.53 11.56
CA GLY A 25 13.73 -6.48 12.57
C GLY A 25 13.79 -7.12 13.95
N ASN A 26 14.94 -7.10 14.63
CA ASN A 26 15.01 -7.56 16.03
C ASN A 26 14.40 -6.51 16.97
N SER A 27 14.08 -6.92 18.20
CA SER A 27 13.51 -6.07 19.26
C SER A 27 14.31 -4.81 19.61
N THR A 28 15.53 -4.69 19.08
CA THR A 28 16.47 -3.57 19.19
C THR A 28 16.49 -2.62 17.98
N GLY A 29 15.71 -2.87 16.91
CA GLY A 29 15.62 -1.98 15.74
C GLY A 29 16.91 -1.86 14.92
N THR A 30 17.76 -2.88 14.95
CA THR A 30 19.13 -2.82 14.41
C THR A 30 19.25 -3.14 12.92
N SER A 31 18.21 -3.68 12.30
CA SER A 31 18.21 -4.04 10.88
C SER A 31 17.95 -2.78 10.04
N THR A 32 18.84 -2.49 9.10
CA THR A 32 18.75 -1.32 8.23
C THR A 32 18.86 -1.73 6.77
N TYR A 33 18.04 -1.14 5.91
CA TYR A 33 18.04 -1.43 4.48
C TYR A 33 18.33 -0.15 3.71
N PRO A 34 19.45 -0.09 2.96
CA PRO A 34 19.84 1.11 2.24
C PRO A 34 19.10 1.23 0.91
N TRP A 35 18.68 2.45 0.61
CA TRP A 35 17.88 2.81 -0.56
C TRP A 35 18.40 4.09 -1.19
N ARG A 36 17.99 4.31 -2.43
CA ARG A 36 18.40 5.47 -3.19
C ARG A 36 17.26 5.98 -4.06
N VAL A 37 16.98 7.27 -3.95
CA VAL A 37 16.12 8.01 -4.89
C VAL A 37 16.99 8.46 -6.06
N SER A 38 16.69 8.00 -7.27
CA SER A 38 17.42 8.39 -8.48
C SER A 38 16.80 9.58 -9.20
N ASP A 39 15.48 9.71 -9.13
CA ASP A 39 14.73 10.83 -9.68
C ASP A 39 13.49 11.08 -8.83
N ALA A 40 13.04 12.33 -8.77
CA ALA A 40 11.77 12.70 -8.17
C ALA A 40 11.21 13.90 -8.91
N ARG A 41 9.93 13.79 -9.26
CA ARG A 41 9.16 14.80 -9.95
C ARG A 41 7.85 15.04 -9.22
N TYR A 42 7.46 16.30 -9.16
CA TYR A 42 6.14 16.72 -8.73
C TYR A 42 5.61 17.73 -9.73
N ASP A 43 4.43 17.47 -10.28
CA ASP A 43 3.73 18.41 -11.14
C ASP A 43 2.44 18.83 -10.45
N SER A 44 2.30 20.13 -10.18
CA SER A 44 1.10 20.72 -9.61
C SER A 44 0.13 21.11 -10.72
N ALA A 45 -1.13 21.32 -10.37
CA ALA A 45 -2.08 21.89 -11.31
C ALA A 45 -1.86 23.41 -11.42
N GLY A 46 -2.34 24.01 -12.51
CA GLY A 46 -2.28 25.46 -12.65
C GLY A 46 -3.12 26.18 -11.60
N SER A 47 -2.68 27.36 -11.15
CA SER A 47 -3.43 28.19 -10.19
C SER A 47 -4.85 28.60 -10.66
N SER A 48 -5.20 28.31 -11.93
CA SER A 48 -6.51 28.57 -12.53
C SER A 48 -7.50 27.39 -12.38
N THR A 49 -7.05 26.22 -11.94
CA THR A 49 -7.89 25.03 -11.69
C THR A 49 -8.08 24.84 -10.19
N SER A 50 -9.25 25.20 -9.67
CA SER A 50 -9.61 25.03 -8.25
C SER A 50 -9.62 23.57 -7.78
N ASP A 51 -9.82 22.63 -8.70
CA ASP A 51 -9.93 21.19 -8.45
C ASP A 51 -8.80 20.40 -9.13
N GLY A 52 -7.66 21.04 -9.37
CA GLY A 52 -6.54 20.43 -10.05
C GLY A 52 -5.87 19.31 -9.24
N SER A 53 -5.52 18.20 -9.91
CA SER A 53 -4.73 17.14 -9.30
C SER A 53 -3.24 17.43 -9.45
N ALA A 54 -2.47 17.11 -8.41
CA ALA A 54 -1.04 17.05 -8.49
C ALA A 54 -0.59 15.60 -8.74
N ILE A 55 0.54 15.44 -9.41
CA ILE A 55 1.16 14.13 -9.70
C ILE A 55 2.53 14.11 -9.05
N VAL A 56 2.85 13.01 -8.38
CA VAL A 56 4.19 12.68 -7.93
C VAL A 56 4.69 11.45 -8.65
N ALA A 57 5.96 11.48 -9.04
CA ALA A 57 6.68 10.33 -9.54
C ALA A 57 8.07 10.30 -8.89
N VAL A 58 8.37 9.23 -8.16
CA VAL A 58 9.70 9.04 -7.54
C VAL A 58 10.25 7.69 -7.96
N SER A 59 11.45 7.70 -8.54
CA SER A 59 12.15 6.49 -8.94
C SER A 59 13.12 6.08 -7.84
N MET A 60 12.93 4.87 -7.32
CA MET A 60 13.70 4.33 -6.21
C MET A 60 14.42 3.04 -6.59
N VAL A 61 15.63 2.88 -6.07
CA VAL A 61 16.40 1.63 -6.20
C VAL A 61 16.90 1.19 -4.85
N SER A 62 16.93 -0.13 -4.62
CA SER A 62 17.69 -0.67 -3.50
C SER A 62 19.17 -0.34 -3.71
N ALA A 63 19.87 0.10 -2.67
CA ALA A 63 21.30 0.41 -2.78
C ALA A 63 22.15 -0.85 -3.03
N ASN A 64 21.58 -2.05 -2.84
CA ASN A 64 22.20 -3.28 -3.31
C ASN A 64 22.07 -3.40 -4.84
N ARG A 65 23.09 -2.87 -5.52
CA ARG A 65 23.17 -2.77 -6.99
C ARG A 65 23.14 -4.11 -7.73
N SER A 66 23.37 -5.23 -7.02
CA SER A 66 23.35 -6.57 -7.61
C SER A 66 21.97 -6.96 -8.15
N TYR A 67 20.91 -6.33 -7.66
CA TYR A 67 19.54 -6.68 -8.03
C TYR A 67 19.09 -6.08 -9.36
N GLY A 68 19.62 -4.94 -9.78
CA GLY A 68 19.13 -4.24 -10.99
C GLY A 68 17.64 -3.87 -10.93
N THR A 69 17.03 -3.90 -9.75
CA THR A 69 15.61 -3.59 -9.53
C THR A 69 15.40 -2.09 -9.34
N PHE A 70 14.30 -1.59 -9.88
CA PHE A 70 13.84 -0.22 -9.66
C PHE A 70 12.32 -0.20 -9.46
N PHE A 71 11.88 0.75 -8.65
CA PHE A 71 10.49 0.98 -8.28
C PHE A 71 10.09 2.38 -8.70
N GLU A 72 8.93 2.49 -9.34
CA GLU A 72 8.31 3.76 -9.70
C GLU A 72 7.15 4.02 -8.75
N CYS A 73 7.33 4.99 -7.87
CA CYS A 73 6.35 5.44 -6.90
C CYS A 73 5.54 6.59 -7.52
N VAL A 74 4.39 6.27 -8.12
CA VAL A 74 3.57 7.24 -8.84
C VAL A 74 2.20 7.34 -8.19
N ALA A 75 1.75 8.57 -7.91
CA ALA A 75 0.43 8.80 -7.36
C ALA A 75 -0.11 10.17 -7.77
N SER A 76 -1.43 10.32 -7.71
CA SER A 76 -2.10 11.60 -7.95
C SER A 76 -3.26 11.80 -6.99
N TRP A 77 -3.42 13.03 -6.53
CA TRP A 77 -4.53 13.47 -5.67
C TRP A 77 -4.69 14.99 -5.78
N PRO A 78 -5.79 15.59 -5.29
CA PRO A 78 -6.01 17.03 -5.35
C PRO A 78 -4.84 17.83 -4.74
N GLU A 79 -4.37 18.88 -5.42
CA GLU A 79 -3.17 19.62 -4.96
C GLU A 79 -3.35 20.21 -3.54
N ALA A 80 -4.55 20.71 -3.25
CA ALA A 80 -4.89 21.32 -1.96
C ALA A 80 -4.73 20.37 -0.76
N TRP A 81 -4.69 19.07 -1.00
CA TRP A 81 -4.55 18.05 0.05
C TRP A 81 -3.13 17.97 0.59
N GLN A 82 -2.14 18.46 -0.16
CA GLN A 82 -0.75 18.50 0.29
C GLN A 82 -0.20 17.13 0.78
N GLY A 83 -0.79 16.03 0.30
CA GLY A 83 -0.42 14.66 0.68
C GLY A 83 -1.21 14.08 1.84
N PHE A 84 -2.17 14.84 2.36
CA PHE A 84 -3.07 14.46 3.44
C PHE A 84 -4.50 14.46 2.95
N GLU A 85 -5.31 13.48 3.37
CA GLU A 85 -6.75 13.45 3.08
C GLU A 85 -7.40 14.81 3.40
N ASN A 86 -8.35 15.27 2.58
CA ASN A 86 -8.96 16.62 2.61
C ASN A 86 -9.14 17.27 4.00
N GLY A 87 -8.23 18.15 4.41
CA GLY A 87 -8.30 18.86 5.71
C GLY A 87 -8.24 17.94 6.93
N GLY A 88 -8.00 16.66 6.68
CA GLY A 88 -7.77 15.63 7.64
C GLY A 88 -6.31 15.48 7.96
N ASP A 89 -6.06 14.39 8.65
CA ASP A 89 -4.83 14.18 9.37
C ASP A 89 -4.04 13.01 8.77
N ASN A 90 -4.73 12.12 8.03
CA ASN A 90 -4.16 10.91 7.46
C ASN A 90 -3.34 11.24 6.21
N ILE A 91 -2.07 10.84 6.23
CA ILE A 91 -1.23 10.89 5.03
C ILE A 91 -1.70 9.82 4.02
N ILE A 92 -1.63 10.15 2.74
CA ILE A 92 -2.07 9.28 1.65
C ILE A 92 -0.90 8.39 1.23
N TRP A 93 -1.08 7.08 1.43
CA TRP A 93 -0.12 6.07 1.00
C TRP A 93 -0.40 5.61 -0.44
N SER A 94 0.62 5.13 -1.15
CA SER A 94 0.48 4.53 -2.47
C SER A 94 1.52 3.44 -2.66
N ASP A 95 1.25 2.47 -3.52
CA ASP A 95 2.24 1.48 -3.93
C ASP A 95 3.28 2.09 -4.88
N CYS A 96 4.48 1.51 -4.85
CA CYS A 96 5.51 1.71 -5.86
C CYS A 96 5.55 0.48 -6.76
N ILE A 97 5.36 0.70 -8.06
CA ILE A 97 5.30 -0.37 -9.05
C ILE A 97 6.73 -0.84 -9.32
N TRP A 98 6.95 -2.14 -9.23
CA TRP A 98 8.19 -2.76 -9.70
C TRP A 98 8.27 -2.66 -11.23
N ALA A 99 9.24 -1.91 -11.72
CA ALA A 99 9.40 -1.63 -13.15
C ALA A 99 10.72 -2.17 -13.74
N GLY A 100 11.54 -2.83 -12.91
CA GLY A 100 12.84 -3.39 -13.29
C GLY A 100 12.81 -4.82 -13.82
N ASN A 101 13.84 -5.19 -14.59
CA ASN A 101 14.14 -6.59 -14.96
C ASN A 101 14.90 -7.35 -13.86
N GLY A 102 15.10 -6.70 -12.71
CA GLY A 102 15.89 -7.19 -11.59
C GLY A 102 15.05 -7.92 -10.54
N PHE A 103 15.67 -8.79 -9.74
CA PHE A 103 14.98 -9.45 -8.63
C PHE A 103 14.74 -8.48 -7.46
N THR A 104 13.65 -8.66 -6.72
CA THR A 104 13.40 -7.99 -5.46
C THR A 104 13.17 -9.01 -4.35
N ASP A 105 13.70 -8.68 -3.18
CA ASP A 105 13.49 -9.43 -1.93
C ASP A 105 12.28 -8.92 -1.15
N ASP A 106 11.73 -7.78 -1.58
CA ASP A 106 10.62 -7.08 -0.95
C ASP A 106 9.29 -7.46 -1.62
N THR A 107 8.32 -7.83 -0.80
CA THR A 107 6.95 -8.19 -1.18
C THR A 107 6.18 -6.96 -1.65
N THR A 108 6.33 -5.84 -0.93
CA THR A 108 5.71 -4.55 -1.28
C THR A 108 6.68 -3.42 -1.02
N VAL A 109 6.58 -2.35 -1.80
CA VAL A 109 7.19 -1.05 -1.51
C VAL A 109 6.09 -0.01 -1.66
N SER A 110 5.93 0.84 -0.67
CA SER A 110 4.92 1.90 -0.65
C SER A 110 5.52 3.20 -0.17
N PHE A 111 4.88 4.30 -0.54
CA PHE A 111 5.33 5.64 -0.21
C PHE A 111 4.16 6.53 0.19
N ALA A 112 4.48 7.60 0.90
CA ALA A 112 3.57 8.70 1.20
C ALA A 112 4.34 10.01 1.14
N MET A 113 3.72 11.07 0.61
CA MET A 113 4.36 12.37 0.43
C MET A 113 3.79 13.40 1.41
N ASP A 114 4.67 14.11 2.11
CA ASP A 114 4.32 15.31 2.88
C ASP A 114 4.87 16.52 2.14
N TRP A 115 3.98 17.19 1.40
CA TRP A 115 4.36 18.32 0.55
C TRP A 115 4.84 19.51 1.37
N ALA A 116 4.23 19.78 2.53
CA ALA A 116 4.65 20.90 3.38
C ALA A 116 6.09 20.73 3.89
N LYS A 117 6.53 19.49 4.14
CA LYS A 117 7.90 19.19 4.59
C LYS A 117 8.86 18.79 3.47
N HIS A 118 8.42 18.73 2.22
CA HIS A 118 9.16 18.13 1.10
C HIS A 118 9.78 16.78 1.49
N SER A 119 9.01 15.92 2.15
CA SER A 119 9.52 14.66 2.68
C SER A 119 8.68 13.50 2.14
N MET A 120 9.35 12.42 1.77
CA MET A 120 8.71 11.16 1.41
C MET A 120 8.92 10.16 2.52
N TYR A 121 7.84 9.55 3.00
CA TYR A 121 7.88 8.36 3.84
C TYR A 121 7.86 7.14 2.93
N VAL A 122 8.64 6.14 3.31
CA VAL A 122 8.78 4.89 2.57
C VAL A 122 8.52 3.74 3.52
N SER A 123 7.80 2.74 3.05
CA SER A 123 7.63 1.46 3.71
C SER A 123 7.88 0.32 2.73
N HIS A 124 8.36 -0.81 3.23
CA HIS A 124 8.42 -2.03 2.45
C HIS A 124 8.25 -3.25 3.35
N THR A 125 7.59 -4.27 2.81
CA THR A 125 7.42 -5.58 3.47
C THR A 125 8.26 -6.64 2.79
N PHE A 126 8.66 -7.67 3.52
CA PHE A 126 9.53 -8.74 3.01
C PHE A 126 9.37 -10.01 3.84
N ALA A 127 9.62 -11.17 3.24
CA ALA A 127 9.64 -12.43 3.98
C ALA A 127 10.83 -12.47 4.96
N CYS A 128 10.53 -12.65 6.24
CA CYS A 128 11.53 -12.74 7.29
C CYS A 128 12.26 -14.08 7.29
N SER A 129 13.55 -14.04 7.60
CA SER A 129 14.37 -15.21 7.89
C SER A 129 14.20 -15.71 9.32
N ASP A 130 12.96 -15.94 9.74
CA ASP A 130 12.68 -16.66 10.98
C ASP A 130 12.14 -18.06 10.69
N ALA A 131 12.24 -18.95 11.68
CA ALA A 131 11.70 -20.31 11.58
C ALA A 131 10.17 -20.35 11.48
N GLN A 132 9.50 -19.18 11.49
CA GLN A 132 8.05 -19.02 11.56
C GLN A 132 7.47 -18.49 10.24
N GLY A 133 8.32 -18.04 9.30
CA GLY A 133 7.91 -17.50 8.01
C GLY A 133 7.14 -16.17 8.12
N ALA A 134 7.47 -15.33 9.10
CA ALA A 134 6.76 -14.08 9.31
C ALA A 134 7.04 -13.03 8.20
N ASP A 135 6.19 -12.02 8.12
CA ASP A 135 6.47 -10.82 7.30
C ASP A 135 7.18 -9.76 8.14
N GLY A 136 8.23 -9.18 7.55
CA GLY A 136 8.96 -8.05 8.09
C GLY A 136 8.42 -6.74 7.53
N LEU A 137 8.56 -5.68 8.31
CA LEU A 137 8.25 -4.31 7.90
C LEU A 137 9.47 -3.43 8.19
N ALA A 138 9.89 -2.67 7.18
CA ALA A 138 10.86 -1.61 7.38
C ALA A 138 10.32 -0.30 6.82
N THR A 139 10.66 0.79 7.51
CA THR A 139 10.18 2.12 7.16
C THR A 139 11.27 3.16 7.26
N GLY A 140 11.11 4.26 6.54
CA GLY A 140 12.08 5.34 6.51
C GLY A 140 11.45 6.63 6.01
N MET A 141 12.23 7.70 6.12
CA MET A 141 11.88 9.03 5.63
C MET A 141 13.06 9.55 4.83
N VAL A 142 12.78 10.14 3.68
CA VAL A 142 13.77 10.81 2.85
C VAL A 142 13.32 12.25 2.58
N PRO A 143 14.10 13.25 3.00
CA PRO A 143 13.88 14.62 2.58
C PRO A 143 14.21 14.73 1.09
N LEU A 144 13.28 15.26 0.31
CA LEU A 144 13.46 15.52 -1.11
C LEU A 144 13.86 16.98 -1.29
N ASP A 145 15.08 17.21 -1.76
CA ASP A 145 15.53 18.54 -2.17
C ASP A 145 15.00 18.80 -3.58
N ILE A 146 13.89 19.55 -3.68
CA ILE A 146 13.14 19.76 -4.92
C ILE A 146 13.23 21.23 -5.35
N ASN A 147 13.53 21.44 -6.63
CA ASN A 147 13.47 22.74 -7.30
C ASN A 147 12.24 22.83 -8.21
N CYS A 148 11.43 23.86 -8.00
CA CYS A 148 10.20 24.11 -8.74
C CYS A 148 10.35 25.27 -9.72
N VAL A 149 9.75 25.11 -10.90
CA VAL A 149 9.59 26.18 -11.89
C VAL A 149 8.10 26.37 -12.14
N THR A 150 7.63 27.62 -12.05
CA THR A 150 6.27 27.97 -12.46
C THR A 150 6.22 28.11 -13.98
N THR A 151 5.30 27.41 -14.60
CA THR A 151 5.03 27.44 -16.04
C THR A 151 4.15 28.65 -16.40
N GLU A 152 3.96 28.89 -17.71
CA GLU A 152 3.13 30.00 -18.21
C GLU A 152 1.66 29.91 -17.80
N ASP A 153 1.13 28.70 -17.60
CA ASP A 153 -0.26 28.46 -17.15
C ASP A 153 -0.43 28.50 -15.63
N GLY A 154 0.65 28.80 -14.89
CA GLY A 154 0.66 28.90 -13.44
C GLY A 154 0.78 27.56 -12.72
N SER A 155 1.02 26.45 -13.43
CA SER A 155 1.36 25.16 -12.80
C SER A 155 2.81 25.16 -12.31
N GLN A 156 3.14 24.25 -11.38
CA GLN A 156 4.51 24.05 -10.92
C GLN A 156 5.04 22.73 -11.43
N ALA A 157 6.19 22.77 -12.11
CA ALA A 157 6.97 21.60 -12.46
C ALA A 157 8.20 21.56 -11.55
N CYS A 158 8.25 20.55 -10.70
CA CYS A 158 9.25 20.40 -9.66
C CYS A 158 10.06 19.13 -9.88
N THR A 159 11.39 19.24 -9.78
CA THR A 159 12.31 18.10 -9.93
C THR A 159 13.40 18.14 -8.87
N LEU A 160 14.10 17.03 -8.63
CA LEU A 160 15.24 17.02 -7.71
C LEU A 160 16.24 18.14 -8.06
N ALA A 161 16.58 18.94 -7.06
CA ALA A 161 17.49 20.07 -7.19
C ALA A 161 18.91 19.62 -7.58
N SER A 162 19.33 18.46 -7.08
CA SER A 162 20.60 17.83 -7.40
C SER A 162 20.43 16.73 -8.45
N LYS A 163 21.37 16.66 -9.40
CA LYS A 163 21.51 15.51 -10.30
C LYS A 163 22.09 14.27 -9.59
N ALA A 164 22.57 14.43 -8.36
CA ALA A 164 23.03 13.31 -7.54
C ALA A 164 21.84 12.64 -6.86
N SER A 165 21.87 11.32 -6.85
CA SER A 165 20.87 10.50 -6.16
C SER A 165 20.89 10.72 -4.65
N ILE A 166 19.72 10.70 -4.01
CA ILE A 166 19.59 10.81 -2.55
C ILE A 166 19.65 9.42 -1.94
N GLU A 167 20.66 9.15 -1.12
CA GLU A 167 20.78 7.92 -0.34
C GLU A 167 20.00 8.06 0.97
N PHE A 168 19.24 7.04 1.33
CA PHE A 168 18.55 6.97 2.61
C PHE A 168 18.51 5.53 3.13
N THR A 169 17.94 5.33 4.31
CA THR A 169 17.90 4.03 4.95
C THR A 169 16.58 3.83 5.64
N THR A 170 15.93 2.71 5.37
CA THR A 170 14.78 2.26 6.15
C THR A 170 15.28 1.41 7.31
N LYS A 171 14.54 1.42 8.41
CA LYS A 171 14.82 0.65 9.61
C LYS A 171 13.73 -0.41 9.75
N GLY A 172 14.16 -1.65 9.99
CA GLY A 172 13.26 -2.72 10.37
C GLY A 172 12.58 -2.37 11.69
N GLY A 173 11.25 -2.27 11.66
CA GLY A 173 10.45 -2.06 12.86
C GLY A 173 10.25 -3.37 13.62
N ARG A 174 9.86 -3.27 14.90
CA ARG A 174 9.11 -4.36 15.54
C ARG A 174 7.82 -4.52 14.72
N THR A 175 7.48 -5.73 14.29
CA THR A 175 6.07 -6.11 14.16
C THR A 175 5.45 -5.75 15.52
N PRO A 176 4.56 -4.74 15.63
CA PRO A 176 4.20 -4.25 16.94
C PRO A 176 3.66 -5.43 17.75
N GLN A 177 4.30 -5.76 18.87
CA GLN A 177 3.87 -6.86 19.73
C GLN A 177 2.37 -6.70 19.99
N GLU A 178 1.67 -7.83 20.12
CA GLU A 178 0.32 -7.85 20.69
C GLU A 178 0.28 -6.83 21.83
N PRO A 179 -0.75 -5.97 21.92
CA PRO A 179 -0.82 -5.03 23.03
C PRO A 179 -0.79 -5.82 24.35
N ASP A 180 0.37 -5.84 25.02
CA ASP A 180 0.58 -6.55 26.28
C ASP A 180 -0.41 -6.05 27.37
N THR A 181 -1.01 -4.87 27.17
CA THR A 181 -1.99 -4.27 28.09
C THR A 181 -2.91 -3.25 27.37
N GLY A 182 -4.02 -3.71 26.79
CA GLY A 182 -5.20 -2.89 26.43
C GLY A 182 -5.05 -1.77 25.38
N CYS A 183 -6.19 -1.25 24.91
CA CYS A 183 -6.30 -0.16 23.92
C CYS A 183 -5.67 1.19 24.31
N PRO A 184 -5.54 1.62 25.59
CA PRO A 184 -5.06 2.97 25.91
C PRO A 184 -3.63 3.28 25.44
N SER A 185 -2.76 2.27 25.36
CA SER A 185 -1.40 2.42 24.81
C SER A 185 -1.35 2.37 23.28
N SER A 186 -2.49 2.10 22.63
CA SER A 186 -2.60 1.77 21.21
C SER A 186 -3.21 2.88 20.36
N VAL A 187 -3.86 3.87 20.98
CA VAL A 187 -4.52 4.98 20.26
C VAL A 187 -3.51 5.81 19.47
N ASP A 188 -2.33 6.03 20.03
CA ASP A 188 -1.23 6.76 19.37
C ASP A 188 -0.26 5.82 18.63
N ALA A 189 -0.51 4.51 18.66
CA ALA A 189 0.38 3.55 18.02
C ALA A 189 0.10 3.49 16.51
N TYR A 190 1.17 3.57 15.72
CA TYR A 190 1.12 3.38 14.28
C TYR A 190 0.44 2.06 13.92
N GLN A 191 -0.64 2.13 13.13
CA GLN A 191 -1.32 0.95 12.61
C GLN A 191 -1.01 0.78 11.13
N SER A 192 -1.06 -0.48 10.71
CA SER A 192 -0.63 -0.83 9.37
C SER A 192 -1.41 -1.97 8.75
N TRP A 193 -1.71 -1.86 7.45
CA TRP A 193 -2.45 -2.86 6.69
C TRP A 193 -1.83 -3.16 5.33
N GLN A 194 -1.58 -4.43 5.07
CA GLN A 194 -1.31 -4.89 3.71
C GLN A 194 -2.63 -5.27 3.05
N LEU A 195 -2.92 -4.66 1.90
CA LEU A 195 -4.03 -5.01 1.03
C LEU A 195 -3.53 -5.99 0.00
N GLU A 196 -4.23 -7.11 -0.13
CA GLU A 196 -3.89 -8.19 -1.05
C GLU A 196 -5.09 -8.49 -1.96
N ALA A 197 -4.82 -9.03 -3.14
CA ALA A 197 -5.85 -9.50 -4.07
C ALA A 197 -6.92 -8.45 -4.41
N TRP A 198 -6.53 -7.17 -4.53
CA TRP A 198 -7.44 -6.12 -4.97
C TRP A 198 -8.03 -6.44 -6.32
N LYS A 199 -9.36 -6.34 -6.41
CA LYS A 199 -10.12 -6.60 -7.62
C LYS A 199 -11.36 -5.71 -7.69
N ARG A 200 -11.55 -5.07 -8.84
CA ARG A 200 -12.77 -4.36 -9.24
C ARG A 200 -13.13 -4.75 -10.67
N GLN A 201 -14.41 -4.96 -10.95
CA GLN A 201 -14.88 -5.28 -12.30
C GLN A 201 -15.98 -4.31 -12.70
N TYR A 202 -15.96 -3.85 -13.94
CA TYR A 202 -17.00 -3.00 -14.48
C TYR A 202 -17.04 -3.06 -16.01
N GLU A 203 -18.16 -2.67 -16.58
CA GLU A 203 -18.37 -2.59 -18.01
C GLU A 203 -18.14 -1.15 -18.50
N LEU A 204 -17.28 -1.03 -19.49
CA LEU A 204 -17.04 0.20 -20.23
C LEU A 204 -16.81 -0.16 -21.71
N PRO A 205 -17.66 0.26 -22.64
CA PRO A 205 -17.44 0.02 -24.06
C PRO A 205 -16.11 0.63 -24.57
N PRO A 206 -15.43 0.02 -25.55
CA PRO A 206 -14.28 0.64 -26.20
C PRO A 206 -14.62 2.01 -26.78
N GLY A 207 -13.77 3.01 -26.52
CA GLY A 207 -13.98 4.38 -27.00
C GLY A 207 -14.94 5.23 -26.15
N SER A 208 -15.42 4.71 -25.01
CA SER A 208 -16.18 5.51 -24.04
C SER A 208 -15.35 6.69 -23.53
N SER A 209 -16.02 7.80 -23.26
CA SER A 209 -15.41 8.98 -22.64
C SER A 209 -14.99 8.66 -21.21
N LEU A 210 -13.98 9.38 -20.70
CA LEU A 210 -13.62 9.34 -19.27
C LEU A 210 -14.79 9.81 -18.36
N SER A 211 -15.74 10.55 -18.92
CA SER A 211 -16.94 11.01 -18.21
C SER A 211 -18.10 10.00 -18.20
N ASP A 212 -18.01 8.89 -18.95
CA ASP A 212 -19.09 7.91 -19.01
C ASP A 212 -19.03 7.02 -17.76
N PRO A 213 -20.06 7.04 -16.90
CA PRO A 213 -20.03 6.25 -15.69
C PRO A 213 -20.01 4.75 -16.03
N PRO A 214 -19.11 3.96 -15.41
CA PRO A 214 -19.03 2.54 -15.66
C PRO A 214 -20.32 1.83 -15.25
N LYS A 215 -20.73 0.81 -16.02
CA LYS A 215 -21.90 -0.02 -15.72
C LYS A 215 -21.49 -1.30 -15.00
N GLY A 216 -22.38 -1.86 -14.19
CA GLY A 216 -22.13 -3.13 -13.50
C GLY A 216 -20.88 -3.12 -12.64
N ASP A 217 -20.52 -1.95 -12.10
CA ASP A 217 -19.32 -1.76 -11.32
C ASP A 217 -19.47 -2.45 -9.97
N THR A 218 -18.68 -3.48 -9.75
CA THR A 218 -18.73 -4.30 -8.53
C THR A 218 -18.26 -3.53 -7.30
N GLY A 219 -17.61 -2.37 -7.49
CA GLY A 219 -16.74 -1.79 -6.49
C GLY A 219 -15.54 -2.71 -6.20
N PRO A 220 -14.68 -2.31 -5.25
CA PRO A 220 -13.51 -3.11 -4.93
C PRO A 220 -13.82 -4.28 -3.98
N SER A 221 -12.99 -5.29 -4.10
CA SER A 221 -12.87 -6.42 -3.18
C SER A 221 -11.39 -6.70 -2.95
N PHE A 222 -11.01 -7.06 -1.73
CA PHE A 222 -9.61 -7.29 -1.34
C PHE A 222 -9.54 -8.06 -0.02
N VAL A 223 -8.35 -8.58 0.28
CA VAL A 223 -8.00 -9.11 1.59
C VAL A 223 -7.21 -8.04 2.33
N LEU A 224 -7.64 -7.70 3.54
CA LEU A 224 -6.99 -6.75 4.43
C LEU A 224 -6.25 -7.53 5.52
N ARG A 225 -4.93 -7.42 5.55
CA ARG A 225 -4.08 -8.00 6.59
C ARG A 225 -3.54 -6.91 7.49
N ASN A 226 -3.95 -6.89 8.76
CA ASN A 226 -3.34 -5.99 9.72
C ASN A 226 -1.95 -6.50 10.13
N MET A 227 -0.92 -5.68 9.97
CA MET A 227 0.47 -6.08 10.17
C MET A 227 0.93 -6.01 11.63
N ARG A 228 0.08 -5.54 12.55
CA ARG A 228 0.37 -5.46 13.98
C ARG A 228 0.51 -6.84 14.62
N ASN A 229 -0.53 -7.66 14.56
CA ASN A 229 -0.56 -8.97 15.20
C ASN A 229 0.10 -10.05 14.34
N ARG A 230 1.31 -9.81 13.81
CA ARG A 230 2.00 -10.73 12.88
C ARG A 230 1.14 -11.14 11.67
N GLY A 231 0.22 -10.29 11.24
CA GLY A 231 -0.64 -10.58 10.10
C GLY A 231 -1.75 -11.60 10.36
N THR A 232 -2.09 -11.92 11.63
CA THR A 232 -3.20 -12.86 11.94
C THR A 232 -4.57 -12.25 11.77
N ASP A 233 -4.69 -10.94 11.94
CA ASP A 233 -5.93 -10.20 11.69
C ASP A 233 -6.14 -10.06 10.17
N LEU A 234 -6.83 -11.04 9.61
CA LEU A 234 -7.19 -11.14 8.20
C LEU A 234 -8.67 -10.87 8.01
N PHE A 235 -8.99 -9.96 7.10
CA PHE A 235 -10.36 -9.63 6.76
C PHE A 235 -10.59 -9.72 5.26
N ASN A 236 -11.71 -10.34 4.86
CA ASN A 236 -12.20 -10.35 3.50
C ASN A 236 -13.14 -9.15 3.32
N CYS A 237 -12.73 -8.19 2.50
CA CYS A 237 -13.44 -6.94 2.27
C CYS A 237 -14.16 -6.99 0.93
N THR A 238 -15.45 -6.65 0.93
CA THR A 238 -16.26 -6.55 -0.27
C THR A 238 -17.15 -5.32 -0.22
N SER A 239 -17.24 -4.62 -1.36
CA SER A 239 -18.19 -3.53 -1.55
C SER A 239 -19.63 -4.03 -1.49
N THR A 240 -20.56 -3.16 -1.07
CA THR A 240 -22.01 -3.43 -1.19
C THR A 240 -22.48 -3.39 -2.65
N GLY A 241 -21.65 -2.89 -3.56
CA GLY A 241 -21.97 -2.67 -4.98
C GLY A 241 -22.82 -1.42 -5.24
N GLU A 242 -23.28 -0.76 -4.18
CA GLU A 242 -23.99 0.52 -4.27
C GLU A 242 -22.97 1.68 -4.30
N VAL A 243 -23.20 2.62 -5.22
CA VAL A 243 -22.40 3.85 -5.34
C VAL A 243 -23.24 5.02 -4.88
N GLU A 244 -22.74 5.77 -3.91
CA GLU A 244 -23.32 7.04 -3.51
C GLU A 244 -22.25 8.12 -3.68
N ASN A 245 -22.53 9.16 -4.48
CA ASN A 245 -21.59 10.27 -4.74
C ASN A 245 -20.19 9.77 -5.16
N GLU A 246 -20.13 8.87 -6.15
CA GLU A 246 -18.90 8.27 -6.67
C GLU A 246 -18.13 7.38 -5.67
N LYS A 247 -18.70 7.13 -4.50
CA LYS A 247 -18.07 6.35 -3.43
C LYS A 247 -18.76 5.00 -3.23
N PHE A 248 -17.94 3.97 -3.15
CA PHE A 248 -18.35 2.65 -2.69
C PHE A 248 -18.09 2.53 -1.20
N THR A 249 -19.05 2.01 -0.45
CA THR A 249 -18.85 1.57 0.93
C THR A 249 -18.82 0.06 0.99
N GLY A 250 -17.98 -0.51 1.85
CA GLY A 250 -17.92 -1.94 2.05
C GLY A 250 -17.57 -2.33 3.47
N SER A 251 -17.75 -3.60 3.77
CA SER A 251 -17.44 -4.18 5.08
C SER A 251 -16.41 -5.29 4.92
N CYS A 252 -15.63 -5.49 5.98
CA CYS A 252 -14.59 -6.49 6.04
C CYS A 252 -14.95 -7.54 7.09
N THR A 253 -15.05 -8.79 6.66
CA THR A 253 -15.41 -9.93 7.51
C THR A 253 -14.15 -10.68 7.91
N ALA A 254 -13.96 -10.97 9.20
CA ALA A 254 -12.79 -11.70 9.67
C ALA A 254 -12.74 -13.10 9.02
N ALA A 255 -11.62 -13.45 8.39
CA ALA A 255 -11.49 -14.68 7.60
C ALA A 255 -11.68 -15.95 8.43
N ASP A 256 -11.19 -15.94 9.69
CA ASP A 256 -11.20 -17.12 10.58
C ASP A 256 -12.17 -16.98 11.76
N GLY A 257 -13.02 -15.94 11.78
CA GLY A 257 -13.99 -15.70 12.86
C GLY A 257 -13.39 -15.50 14.26
N ALA A 258 -12.06 -15.37 14.36
CA ALA A 258 -11.32 -15.33 15.62
C ALA A 258 -11.04 -13.90 16.13
N SER A 259 -11.15 -12.89 15.28
CA SER A 259 -10.91 -11.49 15.66
C SER A 259 -12.18 -10.83 16.16
N THR A 260 -12.12 -10.20 17.32
CA THR A 260 -13.18 -9.30 17.82
C THR A 260 -13.15 -7.94 17.15
N ASN A 261 -12.08 -7.62 16.43
CA ASN A 261 -11.93 -6.38 15.69
C ASN A 261 -12.83 -6.41 14.44
N THR A 262 -13.29 -5.23 14.03
CA THR A 262 -14.07 -5.07 12.79
C THR A 262 -13.35 -4.09 11.87
N ALA A 263 -13.60 -4.20 10.58
CA ALA A 263 -13.11 -3.23 9.61
C ALA A 263 -14.16 -2.91 8.56
N ASP A 264 -14.11 -1.68 8.09
CA ASP A 264 -14.92 -1.17 6.99
C ASP A 264 -14.05 -0.31 6.07
N PHE A 265 -14.55 -0.05 4.88
CA PHE A 265 -13.84 0.80 3.93
C PHE A 265 -14.80 1.66 3.11
N MET A 266 -14.22 2.74 2.59
CA MET A 266 -14.82 3.59 1.58
C MET A 266 -13.83 3.75 0.43
N PHE A 267 -14.29 3.56 -0.80
CA PHE A 267 -13.49 3.79 -2.01
C PHE A 267 -14.12 4.87 -2.87
N ASP A 268 -13.43 5.99 -3.01
CA ASP A 268 -13.76 7.07 -3.94
C ASP A 268 -13.20 6.72 -5.32
N ARG A 269 -14.08 6.41 -6.27
CA ARG A 269 -13.67 5.94 -7.60
C ARG A 269 -13.20 7.07 -8.52
N GLU A 270 -13.54 8.32 -8.21
CA GLU A 270 -13.09 9.48 -8.97
C GLU A 270 -11.63 9.78 -8.63
N LEU A 271 -11.28 9.72 -7.35
CA LEU A 271 -9.94 9.99 -6.85
C LEU A 271 -9.05 8.74 -6.77
N ASN A 272 -9.63 7.55 -6.94
CA ASN A 272 -9.00 6.25 -6.63
C ASN A 272 -8.45 6.21 -5.19
N MET A 273 -9.18 6.80 -4.24
CA MET A 273 -8.82 6.84 -2.83
C MET A 273 -9.55 5.75 -2.06
N LEU A 274 -8.80 4.92 -1.34
CA LEU A 274 -9.34 3.96 -0.39
C LEU A 274 -9.08 4.46 1.03
N THR A 275 -10.16 4.61 1.80
CA THR A 275 -10.12 4.83 3.25
C THR A 275 -10.48 3.53 3.94
N ILE A 276 -9.62 3.07 4.84
CA ILE A 276 -9.85 1.90 5.68
C ILE A 276 -10.04 2.39 7.10
N ARG A 277 -11.05 1.87 7.77
CA ARG A 277 -11.24 2.03 9.21
C ARG A 277 -11.25 0.65 9.85
N GLN A 278 -10.36 0.42 10.80
CA GLN A 278 -10.42 -0.74 11.67
C GLN A 278 -10.79 -0.29 13.08
N GLN A 279 -11.86 -0.87 13.61
CA GLN A 279 -12.27 -0.71 14.99
C GLN A 279 -11.62 -1.80 15.84
N TRP A 280 -10.83 -1.36 16.81
CA TRP A 280 -10.19 -2.22 17.79
C TRP A 280 -11.08 -2.35 19.02
N HIS A 281 -11.37 -3.59 19.41
CA HIS A 281 -12.12 -3.89 20.62
C HIS A 281 -11.19 -4.48 21.68
N CYS A 282 -11.01 -3.76 22.78
CA CYS A 282 -10.25 -4.21 23.94
C CYS A 282 -11.16 -4.37 25.16
N ASP A 283 -10.64 -5.02 26.20
CA ASP A 283 -11.34 -5.15 27.48
C ASP A 283 -11.71 -3.77 28.04
N GLY A 284 -13.00 -3.44 27.96
CA GLY A 284 -13.57 -2.19 28.47
C GLY A 284 -13.31 -0.93 27.64
N SER A 285 -12.73 -1.02 26.44
CA SER A 285 -12.46 0.15 25.57
C SER A 285 -12.40 -0.19 24.09
N SER A 286 -12.50 0.81 23.23
CA SER A 286 -12.30 0.68 21.79
C SER A 286 -11.65 1.93 21.20
N PHE A 287 -10.97 1.78 20.07
CA PHE A 287 -10.50 2.90 19.27
C PHE A 287 -10.60 2.58 17.78
N ASP A 288 -10.60 3.62 16.96
CA ASP A 288 -10.57 3.51 15.51
C ASP A 288 -9.19 3.85 14.98
N ALA A 289 -8.69 3.02 14.09
CA ALA A 289 -7.51 3.31 13.31
C ALA A 289 -7.92 3.53 11.85
N VAL A 290 -7.46 4.64 11.26
CA VAL A 290 -7.81 5.03 9.90
C VAL A 290 -6.55 5.11 9.05
N GLY A 291 -6.59 4.46 7.89
CA GLY A 291 -5.56 4.54 6.87
C GLY A 291 -6.16 4.99 5.55
N VAL A 292 -5.42 5.80 4.79
CA VAL A 292 -5.86 6.29 3.48
C VAL A 292 -4.79 5.96 2.45
N GLY A 293 -5.20 5.42 1.30
CA GLY A 293 -4.28 5.15 0.20
C GLY A 293 -4.86 5.38 -1.18
N TYR A 294 -4.00 5.85 -2.08
CA TYR A 294 -4.21 5.85 -3.52
C TYR A 294 -4.06 4.41 -4.05
N VAL A 295 -5.02 3.99 -4.88
CA VAL A 295 -5.01 2.65 -5.47
C VAL A 295 -4.82 2.75 -6.97
N GLN A 296 -3.61 2.43 -7.44
CA GLN A 296 -3.34 2.28 -8.86
C GLN A 296 -3.57 0.83 -9.30
N ALA A 297 -4.60 0.60 -10.11
CA ALA A 297 -4.92 -0.73 -10.64
C ALA A 297 -4.68 -0.83 -12.15
N THR A 298 -4.20 -1.99 -12.59
CA THR A 298 -4.10 -2.34 -14.00
C THR A 298 -5.34 -3.11 -14.42
N CYS A 299 -5.93 -2.74 -15.56
CA CYS A 299 -7.18 -3.34 -16.03
C CYS A 299 -6.99 -4.16 -17.30
N ASP A 300 -7.41 -5.42 -17.25
CA ASP A 300 -7.54 -6.28 -18.41
C ASP A 300 -8.95 -6.15 -19.03
N ARG A 301 -9.01 -6.10 -20.36
CA ARG A 301 -10.28 -5.99 -21.10
C ARG A 301 -10.69 -7.29 -21.77
N ARG A 302 -11.96 -7.68 -21.63
CA ARG A 302 -12.62 -8.74 -22.40
C ARG A 302 -13.98 -8.26 -22.91
N GLY A 303 -14.01 -7.83 -24.18
CA GLY A 303 -15.18 -7.13 -24.72
C GLY A 303 -15.37 -5.78 -24.01
N ASP A 304 -16.55 -5.59 -23.41
CA ASP A 304 -16.86 -4.39 -22.63
C ASP A 304 -16.43 -4.52 -21.16
N LEU A 305 -16.14 -5.73 -20.68
CA LEU A 305 -15.77 -5.97 -19.29
C LEU A 305 -14.29 -5.61 -19.06
N LEU A 306 -14.05 -4.76 -18.07
CA LEU A 306 -12.75 -4.47 -17.48
C LEU A 306 -12.63 -5.19 -16.14
N THR A 307 -11.49 -5.85 -15.92
CA THR A 307 -11.12 -6.44 -14.63
C THR A 307 -9.83 -5.80 -14.18
N CYS A 308 -9.93 -4.99 -13.14
CA CYS A 308 -8.82 -4.22 -12.59
C CYS A 308 -8.26 -4.90 -11.36
N THR A 309 -6.95 -5.11 -11.34
CA THR A 309 -6.20 -5.72 -10.25
C THR A 309 -4.94 -4.94 -9.97
N THR A 310 -4.41 -5.05 -8.75
CA THR A 310 -3.10 -4.50 -8.40
C THR A 310 -2.33 -5.47 -7.51
N GLY A 311 -1.02 -5.25 -7.41
CA GLY A 311 -0.17 -5.93 -6.43
C GLY A 311 -0.57 -5.52 -5.01
N PRO A 312 0.10 -6.09 -3.99
CA PRO A 312 -0.25 -5.74 -2.63
C PRO A 312 0.14 -4.30 -2.31
N ILE A 313 -0.74 -3.58 -1.59
CA ILE A 313 -0.57 -2.17 -1.23
C ILE A 313 -0.43 -2.07 0.29
N TRP A 314 0.48 -1.23 0.75
CA TRP A 314 0.64 -0.94 2.17
C TRP A 314 0.12 0.48 2.47
N ILE A 315 -0.99 0.57 3.20
CA ILE A 315 -1.65 1.82 3.66
C ILE A 315 -1.52 2.04 5.17
N GLY A 316 -0.76 3.03 5.64
CA GLY A 316 -0.55 3.31 7.07
C GLY A 316 -1.39 4.43 7.67
N THR A 317 -1.31 4.56 9.00
CA THR A 317 -1.87 5.72 9.71
C THR A 317 -0.97 6.95 9.58
N LYS A 318 -1.51 8.08 10.07
CA LYS A 318 -0.98 9.46 10.12
C LYS A 318 0.52 9.66 9.87
N THR A 319 1.43 9.03 10.61
CA THR A 319 2.90 9.12 10.42
C THR A 319 3.62 8.06 11.29
N LEU A 320 4.86 7.71 10.89
CA LEU A 320 5.86 7.00 11.71
C LEU A 320 6.63 7.94 12.64
#